data_AF-A0A968JN04-F1
#
_entry.id   AF-A0A968JN04-F1
#
_cell.length_a   1.000
_cell.length_b   1.000
_cell.length_c   1.000
_cell.angle_alpha   90.00
_cell.angle_beta   90.00
_cell.angle_gamma   90.00
#
_symmetry.space_group_name_H-M   'P 1'
#
loop_
_entity.id
_entity.type
_entity.pdbx_description
1 polymer ?
#
loop_
_entity_poly.entity_id
_entity_poly.type
_entity_poly.pdbx_seq_one_letter_code
_entity_poly.pdbx_strand_id
1 'polypeptide(L)' 'MPFETIEVDMYLKDLYDNGMKLFFEYYSMEGRERRKLAYGHNILLWAKRADENSIPIADLLPGVITDSVSLRMSS' A
#
# COMPACT_ATOMS: atom_id res chain seq x y z
N MET A 1 16.27 6.17 23.89
CA MET A 1 14.87 6.55 23.58
C MET A 1 14.12 5.25 23.32
N PRO A 2 12.87 5.07 23.79
CA PRO A 2 12.15 3.80 23.65
C PRO A 2 11.47 3.62 22.27
N PHE A 3 11.70 4.54 21.33
CA PHE A 3 11.03 4.57 20.04
C PHE A 3 12.06 4.44 18.92
N GLU A 4 11.89 3.40 18.11
CA GLU A 4 12.66 3.11 16.91
C GLU A 4 11.97 3.79 15.71
N THR A 5 12.76 4.44 14.84
CA THR A 5 12.24 4.95 13.56
C THR A 5 12.22 3.82 12.56
N ILE A 6 11.04 3.56 11.98
CA ILE A 6 10.84 2.53 10.96
C ILE A 6 10.63 3.21 9.61
N GLU A 7 11.52 2.93 8.67
CA GLU A 7 11.33 3.27 7.27
C GLU A 7 10.56 2.15 6.58
N VAL A 8 9.58 2.52 5.75
CA VAL A 8 8.74 1.57 5.03
C VAL A 8 8.80 1.90 3.54
N ASP A 9 9.41 1.00 2.78
CA ASP A 9 9.31 1.06 1.32
C ASP A 9 8.03 0.36 0.88
N MET A 10 7.28 1.00 -0.01
CA MET A 10 6.04 0.48 -0.56
C MET A 10 6.16 0.38 -2.08
N TYR A 11 5.87 -0.80 -2.59
CA TYR A 11 5.95 -1.13 -4.01
C TYR A 11 4.59 -1.60 -4.49
N LEU A 12 4.14 -1.10 -5.64
CA LEU A 12 2.99 -1.68 -6.33
C LEU A 12 3.43 -2.99 -6.99
N LYS A 13 2.72 -4.07 -6.68
CA LYS A 13 2.97 -5.39 -7.26
C LYS A 13 2.02 -5.70 -8.41
N ASP A 14 0.72 -5.55 -8.18
CA ASP A 14 -0.34 -5.80 -9.15
C ASP A 14 -1.41 -4.69 -9.05
N LEU A 15 -1.99 -4.29 -10.18
CA LEU A 15 -3.12 -3.35 -10.26
C LEU A 15 -4.32 -4.07 -10.90
N TYR A 16 -5.49 -3.95 -10.28
CA TYR A 16 -6.76 -4.51 -10.75
C TYR A 16 -7.79 -3.39 -10.89
N ASP A 17 -8.89 -3.64 -11.59
CA ASP A 17 -9.94 -2.64 -11.79
C ASP A 17 -10.54 -2.15 -10.47
N ASN A 18 -10.62 -3.00 -9.44
CA ASN A 18 -11.24 -2.71 -8.15
C ASN A 18 -10.25 -2.73 -6.97
N GLY A 19 -8.95 -2.73 -7.23
CA GLY A 19 -7.99 -2.92 -6.14
C GLY A 19 -6.53 -3.01 -6.58
N MET A 20 -5.66 -3.31 -5.63
CA MET A 20 -4.23 -3.41 -5.87
C MET A 20 -3.56 -4.35 -4.88
N LYS A 21 -2.43 -4.91 -5.30
CA LYS A 21 -1.51 -5.64 -4.44
C LYS A 21 -0.29 -4.80 -4.18
N LEU A 22 0.00 -4.55 -2.92
CA LEU A 22 1.18 -3.79 -2.48
C LEU A 22 2.16 -4.74 -1.80
N PHE A 23 3.44 -4.50 -2.02
CA PHE A 23 4.55 -5.15 -1.32
C PHE A 23 5.25 -4.11 -0.44
N PHE A 24 5.61 -4.51 0.77
CA PHE A 24 6.22 -3.63 1.76
C PHE A 24 7.54 -4.23 2.26
N GLU A 25 8.51 -3.36 2.47
CA GLU A 25 9.75 -3.69 3.17
C GLU A 25 9.93 -2.72 4.34
N TYR A 26 10.23 -3.26 5.52
CA TYR A 26 10.34 -2.51 6.76
C TYR A 26 11.79 -2.50 7.22
N TYR A 27 12.30 -1.33 7.57
CA TYR A 27 13.69 -1.12 7.97
C TYR A 27 13.77 -0.32 9.26
N SER A 28 14.64 -0.77 10.16
CA SER A 28 15.10 0.01 11.28
C SER A 28 16.09 1.06 10.81
N MET A 29 15.87 2.29 11.26
CA MET A 29 16.81 3.40 11.10
C MET A 29 17.60 3.66 12.39
N GLU A 30 17.57 2.74 13.36
CA GLU A 30 18.43 2.83 14.54
C GLU A 30 19.86 2.43 14.22
N GLY A 31 20.80 3.32 14.53
CA GLY A 31 22.23 3.12 14.29
C GLY A 31 22.72 3.87 13.06
N ARG A 32 23.83 3.39 12.49
CA ARG A 32 24.47 4.03 11.32
C ARG A 32 23.97 3.47 9.99
N GLU A 33 23.32 2.32 10.01
CA GLU A 33 22.96 1.58 8.82
C GLU A 33 21.50 1.16 8.87
N ARG A 34 20.89 1.17 7.68
CA ARG A 34 19.53 0.72 7.44
C ARG A 34 19.46 -0.80 7.61
N ARG A 35 18.76 -1.30 8.63
CA ARG A 35 18.63 -2.73 8.91
C ARG A 35 17.24 -3.24 8.56
N LYS A 36 17.13 -4.23 7.67
CA LYS A 36 15.85 -4.85 7.32
C LYS A 36 15.26 -5.59 8.53
N LEU A 37 13.98 -5.34 8.80
CA LEU A 37 13.22 -5.95 9.89
C LEU A 37 12.24 -7.00 9.38
N ALA A 38 11.48 -6.67 8.33
CA ALA A 38 10.42 -7.52 7.81
C ALA A 38 10.09 -7.17 6.36
N TYR A 39 9.25 -8.01 5.74
CA TYR A 39 8.59 -7.73 4.48
C TYR A 39 7.17 -8.32 4.50
N GLY A 40 6.28 -7.79 3.67
CA GLY A 40 4.89 -8.24 3.62
C GLY A 40 4.20 -7.86 2.33
N HIS A 41 2.98 -8.38 2.13
CA HIS A 41 2.13 -7.94 1.04
C HIS A 41 0.69 -7.75 1.52
N ASN A 42 0.03 -6.72 1.00
CA ASN A 42 -1.39 -6.48 1.24
C ASN A 42 -2.14 -6.52 -0.09
N ILE A 43 -3.32 -7.14 -0.06
CA ILE A 43 -4.29 -7.04 -1.15
C ILE A 43 -5.37 -6.08 -0.66
N LEU A 44 -5.57 -5.01 -1.42
CA LEU A 44 -6.51 -3.94 -1.12
C LEU A 44 -7.64 -3.97 -2.13
N LEU A 45 -8.87 -3.79 -1.64
CA LEU A 45 -10.08 -3.65 -2.45
C LEU A 45 -10.66 -2.26 -2.23
N TRP A 46 -10.97 -1.58 -3.33
CA TRP A 46 -11.81 -0.40 -3.31
C TRP A 46 -13.26 -0.85 -3.22
N ALA A 47 -13.98 -0.36 -2.22
CA ALA A 47 -15.34 -0.77 -1.95
C ALA A 47 -16.19 0.43 -1.51
N LYS A 48 -17.46 0.39 -1.87
CA LYS A 48 -18.48 1.30 -1.37
C LYS A 48 -19.35 0.59 -0.35
N ARG A 49 -19.80 1.35 0.64
CA ARG A 49 -20.80 0.91 1.63
C ARG A 49 -21.79 2.05 1.84
N ALA A 50 -23.07 1.72 2.04
CA ALA A 50 -24.12 2.72 2.20
C ALA A 50 -24.03 3.39 3.59
N ASP A 51 -23.68 2.60 4.60
CA ASP A 51 -23.50 3.01 5.99
C ASP A 51 -22.48 2.10 6.69
N GLU A 52 -22.22 2.35 7.98
CA GLU A 52 -21.24 1.62 8.77
C GLU A 52 -21.57 0.13 9.01
N ASN A 53 -22.84 -0.24 8.90
CA ASN A 53 -23.36 -1.59 9.15
C ASN A 53 -23.53 -2.40 7.85
N SER A 54 -23.52 -1.74 6.70
CA SER A 54 -23.69 -2.39 5.39
C SER A 54 -22.44 -3.19 4.96
N ILE A 55 -22.68 -4.31 4.26
CA ILE A 55 -21.61 -5.13 3.66
C ILE A 55 -20.92 -4.31 2.56
N PRO A 56 -19.59 -4.14 2.60
CA PRO A 56 -18.86 -3.45 1.53
C PRO A 56 -19.00 -4.20 0.21
N ILE A 57 -19.31 -3.49 -0.86
CA ILE A 57 -19.37 -4.02 -2.22
C ILE A 57 -18.19 -3.44 -2.99
N ALA A 58 -17.41 -4.30 -3.64
CA ALA A 58 -16.28 -3.88 -4.45
C ALA A 58 -16.73 -2.93 -5.57
N ASP A 59 -15.94 -1.89 -5.82
CA ASP A 59 -16.18 -0.90 -6.85
C ASP A 59 -14.89 -0.60 -7.60
N LEU A 60 -15.01 0.06 -8.75
CA LEU A 60 -13.86 0.47 -9.54
C LEU A 60 -12.97 1.43 -8.75
N LEU A 61 -11.66 1.25 -8.91
CA LEU A 61 -10.68 2.21 -8.44
C LEU A 61 -10.96 3.58 -9.08
N PRO A 62 -10.91 4.67 -8.30
CA PRO A 62 -11.01 6.01 -8.85
C PRO A 62 -9.92 6.26 -9.90
N GLY A 63 -10.29 6.89 -11.01
CA GLY A 63 -9.35 7.20 -12.11
C GLY A 63 -8.10 7.95 -11.65
N VAL A 64 -8.24 8.85 -10.68
CA VAL A 64 -7.10 9.60 -10.11
C VAL A 64 -6.02 8.66 -9.52
N ILE A 65 -6.43 7.54 -8.93
CA ILE A 65 -5.51 6.55 -8.37
C ILE A 65 -4.83 5.76 -9.48
N THR A 66 -5.60 5.29 -10.47
CA THR A 66 -5.04 4.54 -11.61
C THR A 66 -4.06 5.38 -12.40
N ASP A 67 -4.39 6.65 -12.67
CA ASP A 67 -3.55 7.57 -13.44
C ASP A 67 -2.23 7.87 -12.71
N SER A 68 -2.31 8.11 -11.40
CA SER A 68 -1.13 8.38 -10.56
C SER A 68 -0.17 7.19 -10.51
N VAL A 69 -0.72 5.99 -10.52
CA VAL A 69 0.04 4.74 -10.56
C VAL A 69 0.70 4.55 -11.92
N SER A 70 -0.05 4.70 -13.02
CA SER A 70 0.48 4.54 -14.37
C SER A 70 1.60 5.52 -14.69
N LEU A 71 1.50 6.77 -14.23
CA LEU A 71 2.56 7.78 -14.38
C LEU A 71 3.88 7.31 -13.76
N ARG A 72 3.82 6.71 -12.56
CA ARG A 72 5.00 6.24 -11.80
C ARG A 72 5.60 4.95 -12.35
N MET A 73 4.84 4.15 -13.10
CA MET A 73 5.36 2.96 -13.79
C MET A 73 6.09 3.30 -15.10
N SER A 74 5.86 4.50 -15.65
CA SER A 74 6.43 4.93 -16.94
C SER A 74 7.74 5.73 -16.80
N SER A 75 8.14 6.02 -15.56
CA SER A 75 9.32 6.81 -15.17
C SER A 75 10.38 5.93 -14.54
#